data_AF-A0A6I2STZ1-F1
#
_entry.id   AF-A0A6I2STZ1-F1
#
_cell.length_a   1.000
_cell.length_b   1.000
_cell.length_c   1.000
_cell.angle_alpha   90.00
_cell.angle_beta   90.00
_cell.angle_gamma   90.00
#
_symmetry.space_group_name_H-M   'P 1'
#
loop_
_entity.id
_entity.type
_entity.pdbx_description
1 polymer ?
#
loop_
_entity_poly.entity_id
_entity_poly.type
_entity_poly.pdbx_seq_one_letter_code
_entity_poly.pdbx_strand_id
1 'polypeptide(L)'
;MQRQLTIGPLQLANNLILAPMAGITNGPMRLLARHYGASLCFTEMVSVNGLAHDGRKSLALMASGPTDRPLGVQLFGDDPTLLAQAARTAGDYGDLVDINMGCPVRKVVNSGAGSALLRDTGKIATIVRAVRRATDLPFTVKIRSGWQAGDRTFLEVARIAEAEGCDAITLHPRSRCQMFDGTADWSQIAELKQQVRIPVLGSGDLFTPRAVTAMLAESGCDGAMIARGAMGNPWIFREALQIMAGEEPSLPSTEERLQVALQHLEAFIALAGERVAVREMRKHLCWYAKGLPGASRFRDLVNRIEDRKQLIAEVCNFFMRKGTWAD
;
A
#
# COMPACT_ATOMS: atom_id res chain seq x y z
N MET A 1 14.62 17.72 -3.57
CA MET A 1 15.37 17.23 -2.39
C MET A 1 14.75 15.93 -1.92
N GLN A 2 15.45 14.81 -2.11
CA GLN A 2 15.10 13.54 -1.48
C GLN A 2 15.12 13.72 0.05
N ARG A 3 14.00 13.42 0.72
CA ARG A 3 13.91 13.54 2.19
C ARG A 3 14.05 12.15 2.80
N GLN A 4 14.95 12.02 3.78
CA GLN A 4 14.95 10.87 4.67
C GLN A 4 13.76 10.98 5.62
N LEU A 5 13.06 9.88 5.84
CA LEU A 5 11.90 9.80 6.71
C LEU A 5 12.27 8.95 7.93
N THR A 6 11.92 9.43 9.12
CA THR A 6 12.09 8.69 10.37
C THR A 6 10.72 8.46 11.01
N ILE A 7 10.43 7.22 11.40
CA ILE A 7 9.20 6.83 12.11
C ILE A 7 9.61 6.16 13.42
N GLY A 8 9.48 6.86 14.54
CA GLY A 8 10.05 6.41 15.81
C GLY A 8 11.56 6.14 15.67
N PRO A 9 12.08 4.96 16.05
CA PRO A 9 13.48 4.60 15.82
C PRO A 9 13.83 4.19 14.37
N LEU A 10 12.84 4.00 13.49
CA LEU A 10 13.05 3.47 12.14
C LEU A 10 13.45 4.58 11.18
N GLN A 11 14.68 4.52 10.67
CA GLN A 11 15.20 5.42 9.63
C GLN A 11 15.03 4.81 8.24
N LEU A 12 14.42 5.55 7.32
CA LEU A 12 14.16 5.10 5.95
C LEU A 12 15.08 5.81 4.94
N ALA A 13 15.50 5.08 3.91
CA ALA A 13 16.41 5.57 2.86
C ALA A 13 15.81 6.73 2.03
N ASN A 14 14.49 6.82 1.97
CA ASN A 14 13.73 7.91 1.35
C ASN A 14 12.34 7.98 1.99
N ASN A 15 11.46 8.82 1.46
CA ASN A 15 10.12 9.04 1.99
C ASN A 15 9.00 8.48 1.09
N LEU A 16 9.32 7.53 0.21
CA LEU A 16 8.36 6.85 -0.66
C LEU A 16 8.05 5.45 -0.13
N ILE A 17 6.76 5.16 -0.01
CA ILE A 17 6.24 4.01 0.73
C ILE A 17 5.24 3.28 -0.15
N LEU A 18 5.32 1.95 -0.19
CA LEU A 18 4.28 1.13 -0.82
C LEU A 18 3.12 0.92 0.15
N ALA A 19 1.91 1.34 -0.25
CA ALA A 19 0.71 1.18 0.54
C ALA A 19 0.27 -0.29 0.69
N PRO A 20 -0.36 -0.67 1.82
CA PRO A 20 -1.00 -1.97 1.97
C PRO A 20 -2.22 -2.07 1.06
N MET A 21 -2.29 -3.14 0.25
CA MET A 21 -3.41 -3.42 -0.65
C MET A 21 -3.73 -4.92 -0.61
N ALA A 22 -4.86 -5.27 0.02
CA ALA A 22 -5.30 -6.66 0.13
C ALA A 22 -5.46 -7.31 -1.27
N GLY A 23 -4.90 -8.50 -1.41
CA GLY A 23 -4.79 -9.28 -2.64
C GLY A 23 -3.74 -8.79 -3.63
N ILE A 24 -2.94 -7.77 -3.29
CA ILE A 24 -2.00 -7.11 -4.23
C ILE A 24 -0.58 -7.03 -3.65
N THR A 25 -0.41 -6.50 -2.44
CA THR A 25 0.93 -6.25 -1.85
C THR A 25 1.49 -7.47 -1.13
N ASN A 26 1.47 -8.60 -1.84
CA ASN A 26 2.14 -9.83 -1.43
C ASN A 26 3.68 -9.68 -1.54
N GLY A 27 4.42 -10.69 -1.05
CA GLY A 27 5.89 -10.67 -1.07
C GLY A 27 6.51 -10.30 -2.42
N PRO A 28 6.14 -10.95 -3.54
CA PRO A 28 6.61 -10.61 -4.89
C PRO A 28 6.44 -9.14 -5.25
N MET A 29 5.26 -8.57 -5.02
CA MET A 29 5.00 -7.15 -5.32
C MET A 29 5.87 -6.23 -4.46
N ARG A 30 6.00 -6.51 -3.15
CA ARG A 30 6.82 -5.70 -2.24
C ARG A 30 8.30 -5.73 -2.64
N LEU A 31 8.83 -6.90 -2.99
CA LEU A 31 10.21 -7.03 -3.46
C LEU A 31 10.46 -6.23 -4.74
N LEU A 32 9.52 -6.24 -5.70
CA LEU A 32 9.61 -5.39 -6.89
C LEU A 32 9.57 -3.90 -6.52
N ALA A 33 8.63 -3.48 -5.67
CA ALA A 33 8.55 -2.09 -5.24
C ALA A 33 9.85 -1.60 -4.56
N ARG A 34 10.46 -2.43 -3.70
CA ARG A 34 11.75 -2.15 -3.07
C ARG A 34 12.88 -2.04 -4.08
N HIS A 35 12.95 -2.98 -5.03
CA HIS A 35 13.94 -2.94 -6.10
C HIS A 35 13.90 -1.61 -6.85
N TYR A 36 12.69 -1.05 -7.04
CA TYR A 36 12.49 0.23 -7.70
C TYR A 36 12.50 1.44 -6.75
N GLY A 37 12.79 1.28 -5.46
CA GLY A 37 13.06 2.40 -4.55
C GLY A 37 12.02 2.68 -3.47
N ALA A 38 11.00 1.83 -3.28
CA ALA A 38 10.15 1.92 -2.10
C ALA A 38 10.97 1.63 -0.83
N SER A 39 11.02 2.59 0.09
CA SER A 39 11.84 2.48 1.31
C SER A 39 11.18 1.67 2.42
N LEU A 40 9.86 1.68 2.47
CA LEU A 40 9.02 0.92 3.39
C LEU A 40 7.87 0.30 2.59
N CYS A 41 7.59 -0.97 2.85
CA CYS A 41 6.42 -1.66 2.32
C CYS A 41 5.58 -2.17 3.47
N PHE A 42 4.29 -2.40 3.20
CA PHE A 42 3.36 -2.97 4.15
C PHE A 42 2.85 -4.33 3.69
N THR A 43 2.58 -5.22 4.63
CA THR A 43 1.81 -6.44 4.38
C THR A 43 0.44 -6.10 3.79
N GLU A 44 -0.26 -7.10 3.30
CA GLU A 44 -1.71 -7.00 3.19
C GLU A 44 -2.34 -6.80 4.59
N MET A 45 -3.59 -6.35 4.64
CA MET A 45 -4.28 -6.13 5.91
C MET A 45 -4.54 -7.47 6.63
N VAL A 46 -4.02 -7.62 7.84
CA VAL A 46 -4.13 -8.84 8.65
C VAL A 46 -5.28 -8.72 9.63
N SER A 47 -6.23 -9.65 9.58
CA SER A 47 -7.38 -9.65 10.48
C SER A 47 -6.98 -10.15 11.86
N VAL A 48 -7.18 -9.34 12.90
CA VAL A 48 -6.93 -9.78 14.28
C VAL A 48 -7.89 -10.88 14.74
N ASN A 49 -9.15 -10.83 14.28
CA ASN A 49 -10.12 -11.91 14.49
C ASN A 49 -9.68 -13.19 13.77
N GLY A 50 -9.10 -13.07 12.58
CA GLY A 50 -8.51 -14.21 11.86
C GLY A 50 -7.28 -14.79 12.55
N LEU A 51 -6.45 -13.95 13.18
CA LEU A 51 -5.31 -14.38 13.99
C LEU A 51 -5.74 -15.13 15.25
N ALA A 52 -6.74 -14.61 15.96
CA ALA A 52 -7.22 -15.20 17.21
C ALA A 52 -7.92 -16.56 17.05
N HIS A 53 -8.40 -16.89 15.83
CA HIS A 53 -9.14 -18.11 15.57
C HIS A 53 -8.25 -19.28 15.10
N ASP A 54 -8.01 -19.41 13.78
CA ASP A 54 -7.18 -20.47 13.17
C ASP A 54 -5.75 -19.98 12.88
N GLY A 55 -5.55 -18.67 12.75
CA GLY A 55 -4.24 -18.03 12.60
C GLY A 55 -3.55 -18.25 11.26
N ARG A 56 -3.61 -19.44 10.66
CA ARG A 56 -2.79 -19.89 9.52
C ARG A 56 -2.79 -18.91 8.34
N LYS A 57 -3.97 -18.53 7.86
CA LYS A 57 -4.08 -17.59 6.72
C LYS A 57 -3.58 -16.19 7.07
N SER A 58 -3.87 -15.69 8.27
CA SER A 58 -3.44 -14.37 8.71
C SER A 58 -1.92 -14.32 8.95
N LEU A 59 -1.34 -15.36 9.55
CA LEU A 59 0.11 -15.51 9.74
C LEU A 59 0.84 -15.59 8.40
N ALA A 60 0.27 -16.31 7.42
CA ALA A 60 0.85 -16.39 6.07
C ALA A 60 0.96 -15.01 5.38
N LEU A 61 0.06 -14.05 5.68
CA LEU A 61 0.15 -12.69 5.13
C LEU A 61 1.31 -11.88 5.73
N MET A 62 1.76 -12.24 6.94
CA MET A 62 2.89 -11.60 7.63
C MET A 62 4.23 -12.25 7.28
N ALA A 63 4.22 -13.44 6.69
CA ALA A 63 5.44 -14.14 6.28
C ALA A 63 6.26 -13.28 5.30
N SER A 64 7.56 -13.18 5.59
CA SER A 64 8.50 -12.35 4.86
C SER A 64 9.93 -12.87 5.01
N GLY A 65 10.87 -12.31 4.25
CA GLY A 65 12.29 -12.63 4.32
C GLY A 65 13.17 -11.39 4.57
N PRO A 66 14.47 -11.55 4.85
CA PRO A 66 15.36 -10.43 5.18
C PRO A 66 15.44 -9.33 4.10
N THR A 67 15.28 -9.70 2.83
CA THR A 67 15.30 -8.77 1.69
C THR A 67 14.03 -7.93 1.56
N ASP A 68 12.98 -8.27 2.30
CA ASP A 68 11.71 -7.54 2.32
C ASP A 68 11.55 -6.76 3.63
N ARG A 69 12.63 -6.14 4.10
CA ARG A 69 12.65 -5.22 5.26
C ARG A 69 13.19 -3.83 4.86
N PRO A 70 12.79 -2.73 5.53
CA PRO A 70 11.87 -2.69 6.67
C PRO A 70 10.41 -2.93 6.26
N LEU A 71 9.66 -3.72 7.04
CA LEU A 71 8.28 -4.13 6.75
C LEU A 71 7.30 -3.65 7.81
N GLY A 72 6.24 -2.97 7.39
CA GLY A 72 5.09 -2.68 8.25
C GLY A 72 4.06 -3.81 8.21
N VAL A 73 3.67 -4.33 9.37
CA VAL A 73 2.53 -5.25 9.49
C VAL A 73 1.27 -4.44 9.73
N GLN A 74 0.37 -4.39 8.73
CA GLN A 74 -0.90 -3.70 8.89
C GLN A 74 -1.96 -4.64 9.47
N LEU A 75 -2.46 -4.32 10.65
CA LEU A 75 -3.54 -5.03 11.34
C LEU A 75 -4.88 -4.34 11.13
N PHE A 76 -5.98 -5.11 11.18
CA PHE A 76 -7.32 -4.54 11.28
C PHE A 76 -8.22 -5.35 12.22
N GLY A 77 -9.05 -4.64 12.96
CA GLY A 77 -9.96 -5.15 13.98
C GLY A 77 -10.65 -4.00 14.68
N ASP A 78 -11.52 -4.32 15.63
CA ASP A 78 -12.22 -3.34 16.44
C ASP A 78 -12.11 -3.62 17.95
N ASP A 79 -11.63 -4.80 18.36
CA ASP A 79 -11.33 -5.14 19.74
C ASP A 79 -9.90 -4.67 20.12
N PRO A 80 -9.74 -3.75 21.09
CA PRO A 80 -8.43 -3.26 21.55
C PRO A 80 -7.51 -4.37 22.08
N THR A 81 -8.07 -5.39 22.74
CA THR A 81 -7.31 -6.51 23.34
C THR A 81 -6.73 -7.39 22.25
N LEU A 82 -7.53 -7.72 21.23
CA LEU A 82 -7.06 -8.53 20.10
C LEU A 82 -6.05 -7.77 19.25
N LEU A 83 -6.23 -6.46 19.07
CA LEU A 83 -5.25 -5.61 18.38
C LEU A 83 -3.93 -5.54 19.14
N ALA A 84 -3.96 -5.38 20.45
CA ALA A 84 -2.76 -5.42 21.30
C ALA A 84 -2.04 -6.78 21.22
N GLN A 85 -2.78 -7.88 21.24
CA GLN A 85 -2.18 -9.21 21.11
C GLN A 85 -1.57 -9.43 19.73
N ALA A 86 -2.27 -9.05 18.66
CA ALA A 86 -1.76 -9.14 17.30
C ALA A 86 -0.53 -8.24 17.08
N ALA A 87 -0.47 -7.07 17.74
CA ALA A 87 0.69 -6.17 17.67
C ALA A 87 1.96 -6.78 18.30
N ARG A 88 1.82 -7.58 19.36
CA ARG A 88 2.94 -8.38 19.90
C ARG A 88 3.44 -9.39 18.89
N THR A 89 2.53 -10.18 18.32
CA THR A 89 2.86 -11.18 17.30
C THR A 89 3.47 -10.56 16.05
N ALA A 90 3.01 -9.37 15.63
CA ALA A 90 3.56 -8.65 14.49
C ALA A 90 5.06 -8.34 14.65
N GLY A 91 5.56 -8.24 15.90
CA GLY A 91 6.97 -8.03 16.22
C GLY A 91 7.90 -9.12 15.69
N ASP A 92 7.41 -10.34 15.53
CA ASP A 92 8.19 -11.47 15.00
C ASP A 92 8.35 -11.40 13.46
N TYR A 93 7.54 -10.58 12.79
CA TYR A 93 7.42 -10.57 11.33
C TYR A 93 7.83 -9.23 10.69
N GLY A 94 7.59 -8.11 11.37
CA GLY A 94 7.80 -6.76 10.85
C GLY A 94 8.74 -5.91 11.70
N ASP A 95 8.99 -4.70 11.22
CA ASP A 95 9.78 -3.65 11.87
C ASP A 95 8.88 -2.51 12.38
N LEU A 96 7.59 -2.54 12.03
CA LEU A 96 6.61 -1.51 12.32
C LEU A 96 5.22 -2.15 12.39
N VAL A 97 4.37 -1.69 13.31
CA VAL A 97 2.95 -2.07 13.40
C VAL A 97 2.10 -0.92 12.87
N ASP A 98 1.08 -1.21 12.05
CA ASP A 98 0.11 -0.22 11.60
C ASP A 98 -1.32 -0.69 11.84
N ILE A 99 -2.20 0.20 12.32
CA ILE A 99 -3.64 -0.10 12.40
C ILE A 99 -4.39 0.54 11.23
N ASN A 100 -5.10 -0.31 10.49
CA ASN A 100 -6.02 0.14 9.46
C ASN A 100 -7.30 0.74 10.06
N MET A 101 -7.46 2.04 9.89
CA MET A 101 -8.66 2.80 10.25
C MET A 101 -9.30 3.46 9.01
N GLY A 102 -8.99 2.96 7.81
CA GLY A 102 -9.31 3.63 6.55
C GLY A 102 -10.04 2.76 5.52
N CYS A 103 -10.06 1.43 5.66
CA CYS A 103 -10.68 0.56 4.67
C CYS A 103 -12.22 0.76 4.63
N PRO A 104 -12.82 1.08 3.47
CA PRO A 104 -14.26 1.27 3.35
C PRO A 104 -15.00 0.03 2.84
N VAL A 105 -14.29 -1.09 2.63
CA VAL A 105 -14.88 -2.33 2.11
C VAL A 105 -15.95 -2.84 3.06
N ARG A 106 -17.15 -3.13 2.52
CA ARG A 106 -18.34 -3.52 3.28
C ARG A 106 -18.07 -4.62 4.32
N LYS A 107 -17.31 -5.66 3.97
CA LYS A 107 -16.98 -6.76 4.89
C LYS A 107 -16.19 -6.28 6.12
N VAL A 108 -15.27 -5.33 5.95
CA VAL A 108 -14.45 -4.77 7.03
C VAL A 108 -15.27 -3.79 7.87
N VAL A 109 -16.02 -2.92 7.21
CA VAL A 109 -16.89 -1.93 7.88
C VAL A 109 -17.97 -2.62 8.72
N ASN A 110 -18.58 -3.69 8.21
CA ASN A 110 -19.62 -4.43 8.92
C ASN A 110 -19.12 -5.14 10.18
N SER A 111 -17.81 -5.39 10.30
CA SER A 111 -17.21 -5.95 11.53
C SER A 111 -16.79 -4.87 12.53
N GLY A 112 -17.16 -3.60 12.32
CA GLY A 112 -16.74 -2.48 13.17
C GLY A 112 -15.30 -2.01 12.95
N ALA A 113 -14.56 -2.59 12.00
CA ALA A 113 -13.16 -2.29 11.75
C ALA A 113 -12.95 -1.33 10.56
N GLY A 114 -11.69 -0.96 10.30
CA GLY A 114 -11.34 -0.06 9.20
C GLY A 114 -11.98 1.31 9.39
N SER A 115 -12.58 1.87 8.34
CA SER A 115 -13.18 3.21 8.41
C SER A 115 -14.43 3.31 9.30
N ALA A 116 -14.98 2.18 9.78
CA ALA A 116 -16.04 2.20 10.79
C ALA A 116 -15.58 2.82 12.12
N LEU A 117 -14.29 2.71 12.44
CA LEU A 117 -13.70 3.30 13.64
C LEU A 117 -13.79 4.83 13.64
N LEU A 118 -13.84 5.47 12.47
CA LEU A 118 -13.95 6.94 12.35
C LEU A 118 -15.27 7.51 12.86
N ARG A 119 -16.22 6.67 13.31
CA ARG A 119 -17.47 7.09 13.95
C ARG A 119 -17.36 7.22 15.47
N ASP A 120 -16.28 6.71 16.05
CA ASP A 120 -16.09 6.63 17.50
C ASP A 120 -14.61 6.88 17.85
N THR A 121 -14.30 8.15 18.07
CA THR A 121 -12.94 8.59 18.43
C THR A 121 -12.52 8.10 19.82
N GLY A 122 -13.46 7.86 20.73
CA GLY A 122 -13.19 7.26 22.04
C GLY A 122 -12.71 5.81 21.92
N LYS A 123 -13.32 5.03 21.03
CA LYS A 123 -12.84 3.68 20.69
C LYS A 123 -11.47 3.72 20.04
N ILE A 124 -11.21 4.67 19.14
CA ILE A 124 -9.87 4.87 18.55
C ILE A 124 -8.83 5.13 19.64
N ALA A 125 -9.09 6.03 20.59
CA ALA A 125 -8.17 6.32 21.69
C ALA A 125 -7.86 5.04 22.51
N THR A 126 -8.89 4.24 22.80
CA THR A 126 -8.74 2.96 23.51
C THR A 126 -7.87 1.98 22.73
N ILE A 127 -8.09 1.86 21.41
CA ILE A 127 -7.31 0.99 20.52
C ILE A 127 -5.84 1.42 20.48
N VAL A 128 -5.58 2.70 20.20
CA VAL A 128 -4.21 3.22 20.05
C VAL A 128 -3.44 3.02 21.35
N ARG A 129 -4.04 3.37 22.49
CA ARG A 129 -3.44 3.15 23.82
C ARG A 129 -3.11 1.69 24.08
N ALA A 130 -4.04 0.79 23.77
CA ALA A 130 -3.85 -0.65 24.00
C ALA A 130 -2.72 -1.22 23.14
N VAL A 131 -2.65 -0.83 21.86
CA VAL A 131 -1.60 -1.26 20.94
C VAL A 131 -0.24 -0.68 21.33
N ARG A 132 -0.16 0.62 21.64
CA ARG A 132 1.09 1.27 22.08
C ARG A 132 1.70 0.59 23.30
N ARG A 133 0.86 0.20 24.29
CA ARG A 133 1.31 -0.53 25.49
C ARG A 133 1.77 -1.96 25.22
N ALA A 134 1.44 -2.51 24.05
CA ALA A 134 1.69 -3.90 23.72
C ALA A 134 2.95 -4.12 22.88
N THR A 135 3.51 -3.08 22.26
CA THR A 135 4.68 -3.18 21.41
C THR A 135 5.59 -1.99 21.60
N ASP A 136 6.90 -2.18 21.45
CA ASP A 136 7.91 -1.10 21.41
C ASP A 136 8.31 -0.76 19.97
N LEU A 137 7.79 -1.48 18.97
CA LEU A 137 8.02 -1.16 17.57
C LEU A 137 7.47 0.23 17.21
N PRO A 138 8.02 0.89 16.16
CA PRO A 138 7.32 1.97 15.49
C PRO A 138 5.84 1.62 15.26
N PHE A 139 4.95 2.50 15.66
CA PHE A 139 3.51 2.29 15.59
C PHE A 139 2.82 3.40 14.81
N THR A 140 2.11 3.04 13.73
CA THR A 140 1.39 4.01 12.90
C THR A 140 -0.10 3.69 12.77
N VAL A 141 -0.86 4.68 12.30
CA VAL A 141 -2.25 4.45 11.89
C VAL A 141 -2.49 4.99 10.49
N LYS A 142 -3.32 4.29 9.72
CA LYS A 142 -3.76 4.72 8.39
C LYS A 142 -5.25 5.03 8.38
N ILE A 143 -5.59 6.29 8.13
CA ILE A 143 -6.95 6.81 8.23
C ILE A 143 -7.46 7.39 6.91
N ARG A 144 -8.74 7.75 6.93
CA ARG A 144 -9.46 8.55 5.93
C ARG A 144 -9.90 9.88 6.54
N SER A 145 -10.40 10.81 5.73
CA SER A 145 -10.91 12.12 6.19
C SER A 145 -11.99 11.99 7.27
N GLY A 146 -12.87 11.01 7.13
CA GLY A 146 -13.99 10.79 8.03
C GLY A 146 -14.96 9.78 7.47
N TRP A 147 -16.17 9.72 8.03
CA TRP A 147 -17.20 8.76 7.62
C TRP A 147 -17.98 9.25 6.37
N GLN A 148 -18.40 10.50 6.38
CA GLN A 148 -19.10 11.19 5.31
C GLN A 148 -18.24 12.28 4.66
N ALA A 149 -18.65 12.73 3.47
CA ALA A 149 -18.03 13.86 2.81
C ALA A 149 -18.24 15.13 3.65
N GLY A 150 -17.19 15.92 3.82
CA GLY A 150 -17.19 17.10 4.68
C GLY A 150 -16.79 16.81 6.14
N ASP A 151 -16.79 15.55 6.58
CA ASP A 151 -16.30 15.20 7.92
C ASP A 151 -14.81 15.50 8.04
N ARG A 152 -14.43 16.15 9.15
CA ARG A 152 -13.04 16.47 9.50
C ARG A 152 -12.52 15.65 10.67
N THR A 153 -13.10 14.47 10.91
CA THR A 153 -12.75 13.58 12.03
C THR A 153 -11.26 13.20 12.02
N PHE A 154 -10.62 13.19 10.85
CA PHE A 154 -9.18 12.96 10.73
C PHE A 154 -8.31 13.85 11.63
N LEU A 155 -8.72 15.10 11.89
CA LEU A 155 -7.98 16.03 12.76
C LEU A 155 -8.02 15.59 14.22
N GLU A 156 -9.21 15.17 14.69
CA GLU A 156 -9.37 14.67 16.05
C GLU A 156 -8.63 13.34 16.24
N VAL A 157 -8.76 12.43 15.28
CA VAL A 157 -8.04 11.15 15.26
C VAL A 157 -6.53 11.35 15.27
N ALA A 158 -6.02 12.37 14.57
CA ALA A 158 -4.60 12.69 14.56
C ALA A 158 -4.07 13.11 15.93
N ARG A 159 -4.80 14.00 16.62
CA ARG A 159 -4.45 14.44 17.97
C ARG A 159 -4.47 13.27 18.96
N ILE A 160 -5.45 12.38 18.83
CA ILE A 160 -5.53 11.15 19.63
C ILE A 160 -4.34 10.23 19.33
N ALA A 161 -4.05 9.99 18.05
CA ALA A 161 -2.95 9.14 17.65
C ALA A 161 -1.61 9.64 18.22
N GLU A 162 -1.33 10.94 18.10
CA GLU A 162 -0.14 11.56 18.68
C GLU A 162 -0.11 11.46 20.21
N ALA A 163 -1.21 11.84 20.89
CA ALA A 163 -1.27 11.85 22.34
C ALA A 163 -1.13 10.44 22.97
N GLU A 164 -1.62 9.41 22.27
CA GLU A 164 -1.57 8.02 22.73
C GLU A 164 -0.31 7.27 22.22
N GLY A 165 0.60 7.95 21.51
CA GLY A 165 1.96 7.46 21.23
C GLY A 165 2.18 6.80 19.86
N CYS A 166 1.38 7.12 18.85
CA CYS A 166 1.73 6.78 17.47
C CYS A 166 2.98 7.56 17.02
N ASP A 167 3.82 6.88 16.23
CA ASP A 167 5.07 7.40 15.69
C ASP A 167 4.89 8.05 14.30
N ALA A 168 3.80 7.78 13.59
CA ALA A 168 3.39 8.48 12.37
C ALA A 168 1.90 8.22 12.04
N ILE A 169 1.33 9.05 11.17
CA ILE A 169 -0.04 8.91 10.68
C ILE A 169 -0.10 9.03 9.16
N THR A 170 -0.87 8.15 8.51
CA THR A 170 -1.13 8.23 7.07
C THR A 170 -2.56 8.68 6.80
N LEU A 171 -2.75 9.70 5.95
CA LEU A 171 -4.06 10.15 5.51
C LEU A 171 -4.30 9.83 4.03
N HIS A 172 -5.40 9.12 3.75
CA HIS A 172 -6.05 9.15 2.44
C HIS A 172 -7.18 10.18 2.51
N PRO A 173 -7.06 11.36 1.87
CA PRO A 173 -8.00 12.47 2.05
C PRO A 173 -9.25 12.29 1.17
N ARG A 174 -9.95 11.19 1.45
CA ARG A 174 -11.33 10.94 1.05
C ARG A 174 -12.04 10.41 2.28
N SER A 175 -13.31 10.77 2.43
CA SER A 175 -14.21 10.13 3.38
C SER A 175 -14.45 8.66 3.01
N ARG A 176 -15.00 7.89 3.95
CA ARG A 176 -15.42 6.51 3.71
C ARG A 176 -16.48 6.43 2.61
N CYS A 177 -17.49 7.31 2.63
CA CYS A 177 -18.61 7.24 1.67
C CYS A 177 -18.19 7.49 0.22
N GLN A 178 -17.14 8.28 0.02
CA GLN A 178 -16.56 8.51 -1.31
C GLN A 178 -15.90 7.26 -1.91
N MET A 179 -15.59 6.21 -1.13
CA MET A 179 -14.88 5.03 -1.63
C MET A 179 -13.61 5.42 -2.43
N PHE A 180 -13.66 5.35 -3.76
CA PHE A 180 -12.60 5.78 -4.66
C PHE A 180 -13.05 6.86 -5.65
N ASP A 181 -14.26 7.38 -5.49
CA ASP A 181 -14.87 8.42 -6.33
C ASP A 181 -14.34 9.81 -5.98
N GLY A 182 -14.56 10.76 -6.89
CA GLY A 182 -14.01 12.11 -6.80
C GLY A 182 -12.48 12.14 -6.78
N THR A 183 -11.92 13.24 -6.31
CA THR A 183 -10.47 13.45 -6.16
C THR A 183 -10.07 13.41 -4.68
N ALA A 184 -8.85 12.96 -4.40
CA ALA A 184 -8.28 13.08 -3.06
C ALA A 184 -7.96 14.57 -2.79
N ASP A 185 -8.44 15.10 -1.68
CA ASP A 185 -8.24 16.51 -1.32
C ASP A 185 -6.93 16.69 -0.54
N TRP A 186 -5.82 16.91 -1.25
CA TRP A 186 -4.50 17.03 -0.63
C TRP A 186 -4.36 18.24 0.32
N SER A 187 -5.28 19.22 0.28
CA SER A 187 -5.29 20.32 1.26
C SER A 187 -5.54 19.82 2.69
N GLN A 188 -6.27 18.70 2.85
CA GLN A 188 -6.48 18.06 4.14
C GLN A 188 -5.20 17.41 4.68
N ILE A 189 -4.30 16.97 3.80
CA ILE A 189 -2.98 16.46 4.22
C ILE A 189 -2.14 17.64 4.75
N ALA A 190 -2.20 18.79 4.08
CA ALA A 190 -1.53 20.01 4.53
C ALA A 190 -2.05 20.46 5.90
N GLU A 191 -3.38 20.47 6.07
CA GLU A 191 -4.00 20.78 7.35
C GLU A 191 -3.56 19.81 8.43
N LEU A 192 -3.62 18.50 8.16
CA LEU A 192 -3.17 17.47 9.10
C LEU A 192 -1.72 17.69 9.54
N LYS A 193 -0.83 18.01 8.58
CA LYS A 193 0.59 18.27 8.85
C LYS A 193 0.83 19.46 9.78
N GLN A 194 -0.07 20.44 9.80
CA GLN A 194 0.00 21.60 10.70
C GLN A 194 -0.51 21.28 12.11
N GLN A 195 -1.26 20.20 12.31
CA GLN A 195 -1.93 19.89 13.58
C GLN A 195 -1.14 18.95 14.49
N VAL A 196 -0.23 18.16 13.94
CA VAL A 196 0.56 17.17 14.70
C VAL A 196 2.05 17.32 14.42
N ARG A 197 2.88 16.93 15.39
CA ARG A 197 4.34 16.94 15.31
C ARG A 197 4.88 15.64 14.75
N ILE A 198 4.17 14.53 14.96
CA ILE A 198 4.54 13.23 14.37
C ILE A 198 4.52 13.30 12.83
N PRO A 199 5.36 12.52 12.14
CA PRO A 199 5.33 12.42 10.68
C PRO A 199 3.94 12.14 10.11
N VAL A 200 3.59 12.89 9.07
CA VAL A 200 2.36 12.73 8.29
C VAL A 200 2.72 12.18 6.92
N LEU A 201 2.09 11.06 6.55
CA LEU A 201 2.23 10.42 5.25
C LEU A 201 0.99 10.70 4.41
N GLY A 202 1.20 11.29 3.23
CA GLY A 202 0.15 11.57 2.26
C GLY A 202 -0.13 10.37 1.36
N SER A 203 -1.40 10.07 1.11
CA SER A 203 -1.86 9.02 0.19
C SER A 203 -3.00 9.55 -0.68
N GLY A 204 -3.26 8.88 -1.80
CA GLY A 204 -4.44 9.15 -2.64
C GLY A 204 -4.08 9.84 -3.96
N ASP A 205 -4.54 9.25 -5.06
CA ASP A 205 -4.39 9.73 -6.45
C ASP A 205 -2.96 9.92 -6.95
N LEU A 206 -2.00 9.25 -6.31
CA LEU A 206 -0.60 9.17 -6.72
C LEU A 206 -0.43 8.18 -7.88
N PHE A 207 -0.96 8.52 -9.06
CA PHE A 207 -0.94 7.64 -10.24
C PHE A 207 0.27 7.86 -11.16
N THR A 208 0.99 8.97 -10.99
CA THR A 208 2.17 9.31 -11.77
C THR A 208 3.28 9.79 -10.84
N PRO A 209 4.56 9.68 -11.25
CA PRO A 209 5.69 10.24 -10.50
C PRO A 209 5.52 11.74 -10.22
N ARG A 210 5.00 12.50 -11.19
CA ARG A 210 4.71 13.93 -11.02
C ARG A 210 3.62 14.19 -9.98
N ALA A 211 2.58 13.35 -9.90
CA ALA A 211 1.56 13.46 -8.86
C ALA A 211 2.14 13.18 -7.46
N VAL A 212 3.09 12.25 -7.34
CA VAL A 212 3.83 11.99 -6.08
C VAL A 212 4.58 13.25 -5.64
N THR A 213 5.36 13.85 -6.53
CA THR A 213 6.16 15.04 -6.19
C THR A 213 5.29 16.28 -5.96
N ALA A 214 4.20 16.43 -6.72
CA ALA A 214 3.24 17.52 -6.53
C ALA A 214 2.57 17.44 -5.15
N MET A 215 2.04 16.26 -4.78
CA MET A 215 1.40 16.08 -3.47
C MET A 215 2.36 16.35 -2.31
N LEU A 216 3.62 15.89 -2.39
CA LEU A 216 4.65 16.20 -1.40
C LEU A 216 4.92 17.71 -1.29
N ALA A 217 4.98 18.42 -2.42
CA ALA A 217 5.23 19.86 -2.45
C ALA A 217 4.04 20.68 -1.94
N GLU A 218 2.83 20.36 -2.38
CA GLU A 218 1.60 21.07 -2.04
C GLU A 218 1.18 20.87 -0.59
N SER A 219 1.29 19.64 -0.08
CA SER A 219 0.86 19.32 1.29
C SER A 219 1.93 19.55 2.34
N GLY A 220 3.20 19.57 1.95
CA GLY A 220 4.33 19.61 2.89
C GLY A 220 4.45 18.37 3.77
N CYS A 221 3.73 17.28 3.47
CA CYS A 221 3.81 16.04 4.23
C CYS A 221 5.21 15.40 4.16
N ASP A 222 5.50 14.52 5.11
CA ASP A 222 6.85 13.98 5.31
C ASP A 222 7.16 12.86 4.32
N GLY A 223 6.14 12.13 3.85
CA GLY A 223 6.29 11.04 2.89
C GLY A 223 5.03 10.72 2.10
N ALA A 224 5.22 9.99 1.01
CA ALA A 224 4.17 9.60 0.08
C ALA A 224 3.92 8.09 0.12
N MET A 225 2.70 7.71 0.47
CA MET A 225 2.25 6.32 0.44
C MET A 225 1.50 6.04 -0.87
N ILE A 226 2.14 5.28 -1.77
CA ILE A 226 1.69 5.01 -3.13
C ILE A 226 0.97 3.65 -3.16
N ALA A 227 -0.29 3.66 -3.61
CA ALA A 227 -1.12 2.46 -3.71
C ALA A 227 -1.32 2.04 -5.18
N ARG A 228 -2.48 2.40 -5.75
CA ARG A 228 -2.89 2.00 -7.10
C ARG A 228 -1.93 2.46 -8.21
N GLY A 229 -1.18 3.54 -7.99
CA GLY A 229 -0.16 4.00 -8.94
C GLY A 229 1.02 3.06 -9.12
N ALA A 230 1.26 2.13 -8.19
CA ALA A 230 2.32 1.12 -8.28
C ALA A 230 1.83 -0.21 -8.92
N MET A 231 0.53 -0.36 -9.18
CA MET A 231 -0.05 -1.59 -9.75
C MET A 231 0.37 -1.73 -11.22
N GLY A 232 1.21 -2.73 -11.52
CA GLY A 232 1.82 -2.89 -12.85
C GLY A 232 2.82 -1.79 -13.21
N ASN A 233 3.25 -1.01 -12.21
CA ASN A 233 4.07 0.19 -12.40
C ASN A 233 5.06 0.39 -11.23
N PRO A 234 5.90 -0.61 -10.89
CA PRO A 234 6.79 -0.50 -9.73
C PRO A 234 7.88 0.58 -9.90
N TRP A 235 8.25 0.93 -11.13
CA TRP A 235 9.19 2.03 -11.44
C TRP A 235 8.70 3.42 -11.03
N ILE A 236 7.42 3.59 -10.63
CA ILE A 236 6.91 4.88 -10.09
C ILE A 236 7.77 5.41 -8.94
N PHE A 237 8.34 4.53 -8.13
CA PHE A 237 9.24 4.89 -7.04
C PHE A 237 10.56 5.48 -7.57
N ARG A 238 11.24 4.79 -8.50
CA ARG A 238 12.47 5.24 -9.16
C ARG A 238 12.25 6.58 -9.85
N GLU A 239 11.20 6.66 -10.67
CA GLU A 239 10.86 7.85 -11.45
C GLU A 239 10.56 9.05 -10.53
N ALA A 240 9.85 8.83 -9.42
CA ALA A 240 9.57 9.90 -8.46
C ALA A 240 10.85 10.37 -7.77
N LEU A 241 11.75 9.46 -7.39
CA LEU A 241 13.06 9.79 -6.82
C LEU A 241 13.92 10.60 -7.79
N GLN A 242 13.95 10.22 -9.07
CA GLN A 242 14.66 10.96 -10.13
C GLN A 242 14.13 12.40 -10.25
N ILE A 243 12.80 12.57 -10.32
CA ILE A 243 12.20 13.92 -10.34
C ILE A 243 12.56 14.71 -9.07
N MET A 244 12.54 14.08 -7.90
CA MET A 244 12.93 14.72 -6.63
C MET A 244 14.41 15.11 -6.59
N ALA A 245 15.27 14.45 -7.36
CA ALA A 245 16.68 14.77 -7.55
C ALA A 245 16.92 15.84 -8.62
N GLY A 246 15.88 16.25 -9.37
CA GLY A 246 16.00 17.19 -10.49
C GLY A 246 16.42 16.52 -11.81
N GLU A 247 16.27 15.20 -11.90
CA GLU A 247 16.60 14.39 -13.08
C GLU A 247 15.34 14.11 -13.93
N GLU A 248 15.55 13.83 -15.21
CA GLU A 248 14.47 13.36 -16.09
C GLU A 248 14.13 11.89 -15.77
N PRO A 249 12.85 11.55 -15.51
CA PRO A 249 12.47 10.19 -15.16
C PRO A 249 12.73 9.20 -16.30
N SER A 250 13.38 8.08 -15.96
CA SER A 250 13.63 6.99 -16.89
C SER A 250 12.37 6.13 -17.05
N LEU A 251 11.67 6.29 -18.17
CA LEU A 251 10.47 5.52 -18.49
C LEU A 251 10.82 4.06 -18.79
N PRO A 252 9.99 3.09 -18.37
CA PRO A 252 10.24 1.68 -18.63
C PRO A 252 10.06 1.35 -20.11
N SER A 253 11.05 0.67 -20.68
CA SER A 253 10.91 0.10 -22.02
C SER A 253 9.92 -1.08 -22.01
N THR A 254 9.42 -1.46 -23.19
CA THR A 254 8.57 -2.64 -23.32
C THR A 254 9.29 -3.93 -22.90
N GLU A 255 10.62 -3.97 -23.08
CA GLU A 255 11.47 -5.07 -22.63
C GLU A 255 11.57 -5.11 -21.09
N GLU A 256 11.77 -3.97 -20.44
CA GLU A 256 11.77 -3.89 -18.96
C GLU A 256 10.40 -4.33 -18.40
N ARG A 257 9.31 -3.93 -19.05
CA ARG A 257 7.95 -4.37 -18.67
C ARG A 257 7.79 -5.89 -18.77
N LEU A 258 8.27 -6.49 -19.85
CA LEU A 258 8.24 -7.93 -20.04
C LEU A 258 9.04 -8.65 -18.93
N GLN A 259 10.28 -8.22 -18.72
CA GLN A 259 11.17 -8.83 -17.74
C GLN A 259 10.56 -8.77 -16.33
N VAL A 260 10.05 -7.61 -15.91
CA VAL A 260 9.42 -7.47 -14.60
C VAL A 260 8.12 -8.27 -14.50
N ALA A 261 7.30 -8.33 -15.55
CA ALA A 261 6.09 -9.14 -15.55
C ALA A 261 6.41 -10.64 -15.36
N LEU A 262 7.46 -11.13 -16.03
CA LEU A 262 7.91 -12.52 -15.89
C LEU A 262 8.54 -12.78 -14.52
N GLN A 263 9.38 -11.87 -14.01
CA GLN A 263 9.95 -11.97 -12.66
C GLN A 263 8.85 -12.01 -11.58
N HIS A 264 7.82 -11.17 -11.73
CA HIS A 264 6.67 -11.18 -10.82
C HIS A 264 5.95 -12.53 -10.86
N LEU A 265 5.68 -13.07 -12.05
CA LEU A 265 5.05 -14.38 -12.20
C LEU A 265 5.86 -15.48 -11.50
N GLU A 266 7.17 -15.57 -11.76
CA GLU A 266 8.03 -16.60 -11.16
C GLU A 266 8.10 -16.48 -9.64
N ALA A 267 8.25 -15.26 -9.10
CA ALA A 267 8.23 -15.03 -7.67
C ALA A 267 6.88 -15.41 -7.04
N PHE A 268 5.77 -15.18 -7.75
CA PHE A 268 4.44 -15.56 -7.26
C PHE A 268 4.23 -17.08 -7.33
N ILE A 269 4.75 -17.76 -8.34
CA ILE A 269 4.75 -19.23 -8.42
C ILE A 269 5.51 -19.82 -7.23
N ALA A 270 6.67 -19.28 -6.90
CA ALA A 270 7.45 -19.71 -5.73
C ALA A 270 6.71 -19.50 -4.40
N LEU A 271 5.93 -18.42 -4.29
CA LEU A 271 5.16 -18.11 -3.08
C LEU A 271 3.90 -18.97 -2.91
N ALA A 272 3.09 -19.11 -3.97
CA ALA A 272 1.71 -19.60 -3.87
C ALA A 272 1.43 -20.86 -4.70
N GLY A 273 2.41 -21.35 -5.44
CA GLY A 273 2.28 -22.44 -6.40
C GLY A 273 1.66 -22.00 -7.73
N GLU A 274 1.93 -22.79 -8.77
CA GLU A 274 1.65 -22.42 -10.17
C GLU A 274 0.18 -22.08 -10.42
N ARG A 275 -0.74 -22.95 -9.99
CA ARG A 275 -2.18 -22.78 -10.24
C ARG A 275 -2.72 -21.46 -9.68
N VAL A 276 -2.28 -21.07 -8.49
CA VAL A 276 -2.72 -19.83 -7.83
C VAL A 276 -2.07 -18.63 -8.52
N ALA A 277 -0.74 -18.70 -8.72
CA ALA A 277 0.02 -17.62 -9.34
C ALA A 277 -0.48 -17.30 -10.75
N VAL A 278 -0.70 -18.29 -11.63
CA VAL A 278 -1.19 -18.07 -13.00
C VAL A 278 -2.52 -17.32 -13.01
N ARG A 279 -3.45 -17.70 -12.12
CA ARG A 279 -4.77 -17.05 -12.02
C ARG A 279 -4.68 -15.64 -11.48
N GLU A 280 -3.95 -15.46 -10.39
CA GLU A 280 -3.80 -14.14 -9.76
C GLU A 280 -2.97 -13.19 -10.62
N MET A 281 -2.01 -13.69 -11.39
CA MET A 281 -1.14 -12.86 -12.22
C MET A 281 -1.90 -12.18 -13.38
N ARG A 282 -3.05 -12.72 -13.82
CA ARG A 282 -3.86 -12.15 -14.91
C ARG A 282 -4.17 -10.67 -14.71
N LYS A 283 -4.59 -10.27 -13.51
CA LYS A 283 -4.88 -8.85 -13.19
C LYS A 283 -3.62 -7.98 -13.23
N HIS A 284 -2.48 -8.50 -12.76
CA HIS A 284 -1.20 -7.78 -12.79
C HIS A 284 -0.72 -7.56 -14.22
N LEU A 285 -0.81 -8.58 -15.08
CA LEU A 285 -0.47 -8.48 -16.50
C LEU A 285 -1.33 -7.43 -17.22
N CYS A 286 -2.61 -7.35 -16.88
CA CYS A 286 -3.48 -6.30 -17.40
C CYS A 286 -3.01 -4.89 -17.01
N TRP A 287 -2.41 -4.74 -15.82
CA TRP A 287 -1.84 -3.46 -15.39
C TRP A 287 -0.51 -3.15 -16.09
N TYR A 288 0.39 -4.12 -16.25
CA TYR A 288 1.63 -3.93 -17.00
C TYR A 288 1.39 -3.54 -18.47
N ALA A 289 0.31 -4.08 -19.07
CA ALA A 289 -0.11 -3.77 -20.43
C ALA A 289 -0.82 -2.41 -20.58
N LYS A 290 -1.24 -1.77 -19.48
CA LYS A 290 -2.04 -0.54 -19.54
C LYS A 290 -1.30 0.56 -20.30
N GLY A 291 -2.00 1.18 -21.26
CA GLY A 291 -1.47 2.28 -22.08
C GLY A 291 -0.71 1.83 -23.32
N LEU A 292 -0.49 0.52 -23.51
CA LEU A 292 0.15 -0.01 -24.72
C LEU A 292 -0.90 -0.33 -25.81
N PRO A 293 -0.55 -0.20 -27.10
CA PRO A 293 -1.39 -0.68 -28.20
C PRO A 293 -1.77 -2.15 -28.04
N GLY A 294 -3.03 -2.48 -28.34
CA GLY A 294 -3.54 -3.86 -28.21
C GLY A 294 -3.85 -4.33 -26.78
N ALA A 295 -3.70 -3.48 -25.75
CA ALA A 295 -3.91 -3.87 -24.36
C ALA A 295 -5.32 -4.40 -24.04
N SER A 296 -6.36 -3.94 -24.78
CA SER A 296 -7.73 -4.46 -24.62
C SER A 296 -7.80 -5.92 -25.05
N ARG A 297 -7.32 -6.24 -26.26
CA ARG A 297 -7.28 -7.62 -26.78
C ARG A 297 -6.42 -8.52 -25.90
N PHE A 298 -5.28 -8.02 -25.43
CA PHE A 298 -4.41 -8.77 -24.52
C PHE A 298 -5.13 -9.12 -23.22
N ARG A 299 -5.85 -8.16 -22.61
CA ARG A 299 -6.66 -8.38 -21.41
C ARG A 299 -7.72 -9.46 -21.61
N ASP A 300 -8.45 -9.43 -22.72
CA ASP A 300 -9.50 -10.43 -23.00
C ASP A 300 -8.92 -11.84 -23.13
N LEU A 301 -7.72 -11.94 -23.71
CA LEU A 301 -6.99 -13.19 -23.89
C LEU A 301 -6.44 -13.71 -22.56
N VAL A 302 -5.61 -12.94 -21.83
CA VAL A 302 -4.92 -13.43 -20.62
C VAL A 302 -5.88 -13.83 -19.51
N ASN A 303 -7.06 -13.20 -19.43
CA ASN A 303 -8.04 -13.54 -18.40
C ASN A 303 -8.61 -14.96 -18.55
N ARG A 304 -8.44 -15.60 -19.71
CA ARG A 304 -8.92 -16.96 -20.01
C ARG A 304 -7.83 -18.03 -19.89
N ILE A 305 -6.56 -17.65 -19.74
CA ILE A 305 -5.44 -18.58 -19.76
C ILE A 305 -5.25 -19.24 -18.39
N GLU A 306 -5.31 -20.57 -18.33
CA GLU A 306 -5.09 -21.36 -17.11
C GLU A 306 -3.72 -22.03 -17.04
N ASP A 307 -3.02 -22.14 -18.17
CA ASP A 307 -1.73 -22.81 -18.29
C ASP A 307 -0.56 -21.81 -18.26
N ARG A 308 0.50 -22.15 -17.53
CA ARG A 308 1.69 -21.30 -17.38
C ARG A 308 2.42 -21.09 -18.70
N LYS A 309 2.62 -22.14 -19.50
CA LYS A 309 3.38 -22.04 -20.76
C LYS A 309 2.65 -21.15 -21.75
N GLN A 310 1.33 -21.33 -21.86
CA GLN A 310 0.47 -20.46 -22.66
C GLN A 310 0.52 -19.01 -22.16
N LEU A 311 0.47 -18.79 -20.83
CA LEU A 311 0.53 -17.44 -20.27
C LEU A 311 1.84 -16.73 -20.64
N ILE A 312 2.98 -17.41 -20.44
CA ILE A 312 4.30 -16.88 -20.76
C ILE A 312 4.41 -16.58 -22.26
N ALA A 313 3.95 -17.50 -23.13
CA ALA A 313 3.97 -17.30 -24.57
C ALA A 313 3.19 -16.04 -24.99
N GLU A 314 1.97 -15.85 -24.46
CA GLU A 314 1.14 -14.69 -24.80
C GLU A 314 1.68 -13.38 -24.21
N VAL A 315 2.29 -13.41 -23.02
CA VAL A 315 2.98 -12.27 -22.43
C VAL A 315 4.16 -11.85 -23.30
N CYS A 316 5.02 -12.80 -23.68
CA CYS A 316 6.14 -12.58 -24.59
C CYS A 316 5.66 -12.02 -25.95
N ASN A 317 4.64 -12.63 -26.54
CA ASN A 317 4.06 -12.18 -27.82
C ASN A 317 3.54 -10.74 -27.73
N PHE A 318 2.92 -10.36 -26.61
CA PHE A 318 2.38 -9.02 -26.45
C PHE A 318 3.48 -7.96 -26.32
N PHE A 319 4.45 -8.17 -25.44
CA PHE A 319 5.49 -7.17 -25.17
C PHE A 319 6.62 -7.16 -26.23
N MET A 320 6.89 -8.26 -26.93
CA MET A 320 7.91 -8.29 -27.99
C MET A 320 7.40 -7.87 -29.37
N ARG A 321 6.09 -7.69 -29.57
CA ARG A 321 5.53 -7.20 -30.84
C ARG A 321 6.08 -5.80 -31.16
N LYS A 322 7.06 -5.74 -32.05
CA LYS A 322 7.46 -4.51 -32.74
C LYS A 322 6.31 -4.11 -33.68
N GLY A 323 5.90 -2.85 -33.61
CA GLY A 323 4.66 -2.35 -34.20
C GLY A 323 4.36 -2.85 -35.62
N THR A 324 3.25 -3.57 -35.74
CA THR A 324 2.34 -3.52 -36.89
C THR A 324 0.93 -3.59 -36.32
N TRP A 325 0.51 -2.50 -35.68
CA TRP A 325 -0.89 -2.28 -35.36
C TRP A 325 -1.38 -1.32 -36.45
N ALA A 326 -1.71 -1.89 -37.61
CA ALA A 326 -2.45 -1.14 -38.62
C ALA A 326 -3.82 -0.78 -38.02
N ASP A 327 -4.22 0.47 -38.27
CA ASP A 327 -5.38 1.19 -37.75
C ASP A 327 -6.70 0.39 -37.72
#